data_AF-A0A8H7F1K3-F1
#
_entry.id   AF-A0A8H7F1K3-F1
#
_cell.length_a   1.000
_cell.length_b   1.000
_cell.length_c   1.000
_cell.angle_alpha   90.00
_cell.angle_beta   90.00
_cell.angle_gamma   90.00
#
_symmetry.space_group_name_H-M   'P 1'
#
loop_
_entity.id
_entity.type
_entity.pdbx_description
1 polymer ?
#
loop_
_entity_poly.entity_id
_entity_poly.type
_entity_poly.pdbx_seq_one_letter_code
_entity_poly.pdbx_strand_id
1 'polypeptide(L)'
;MSSFSSKPCNCLVLKPPRPHFHLESAYVPHERLQPAKRRRFKLLRKVDSLSIFAHVPVDIFYEISLYLHPQDLLNLSRSTRRLRELLMTRNARFVWVSALSNVEGLPRCPSDLCEPQFANLSFDEHCHFCLAPKVKIILWNCRVRSCSSCLFKCFLTIDQLAVAYPKTLDILKPETIFPNVTYHNTDSSKPGKVLFYKPQVELYLRELAENDRENEDVRSSMLSKWCLAKRRFYAEVVVHSAMCEQWSRYWDHSETSCQFYDFAFTVCLVGLLAFLWKDKLFY
;
A
#
# COMPACT_ATOMS: atom_id res chain seq x y z
N MET A 1 33.65 -2.61 9.96
CA MET A 1 32.88 -3.30 11.02
C MET A 1 32.26 -2.24 11.90
N SER A 2 30.98 -1.92 11.68
CA SER A 2 30.18 -1.07 12.56
C SER A 2 28.74 -1.54 12.48
N SER A 3 28.27 -2.03 13.61
CA SER A 3 27.00 -2.70 13.85
C SER A 3 25.81 -1.75 13.81
N PHE A 4 24.89 -1.95 12.86
CA PHE A 4 23.58 -1.29 12.86
C PHE A 4 22.63 -2.03 13.80
N SER A 5 22.47 -1.49 15.00
CA SER A 5 21.41 -1.87 15.94
C SER A 5 20.08 -1.27 15.46
N SER A 6 19.23 -2.11 14.88
CA SER A 6 17.86 -1.75 14.51
C SER A 6 16.95 -1.92 15.73
N LYS A 7 16.46 -0.81 16.28
CA LYS A 7 15.42 -0.79 17.31
C LYS A 7 14.06 -1.25 16.69
N PRO A 8 13.16 -1.85 17.50
CA PRO A 8 12.02 -2.62 17.00
C PRO A 8 10.84 -1.74 16.54
N CYS A 9 10.27 -2.06 15.38
CA CYS A 9 8.94 -1.58 15.00
C CYS A 9 7.87 -2.43 15.71
N ASN A 10 7.27 -1.86 16.76
CA ASN A 10 6.14 -2.45 17.47
C ASN A 10 4.86 -2.29 16.62
N CYS A 11 4.50 -3.31 15.86
CA CYS A 11 3.17 -3.41 15.26
C CYS A 11 2.15 -3.80 16.34
N LEU A 12 1.62 -2.81 17.07
CA LEU A 12 0.47 -3.02 17.96
C LEU A 12 -0.79 -3.18 17.11
N VAL A 13 -1.06 -4.43 16.74
CA VAL A 13 -2.40 -4.87 16.33
C VAL A 13 -3.27 -4.84 17.59
N LEU A 14 -4.24 -3.93 17.66
CA LEU A 14 -5.30 -3.98 18.67
C LEU A 14 -6.05 -5.31 18.51
N LYS A 15 -5.78 -6.27 19.40
CA LYS A 15 -6.49 -7.55 19.47
C LYS A 15 -7.76 -7.36 20.33
N PRO A 16 -8.95 -7.81 19.86
CA PRO A 16 -10.12 -7.96 20.73
C PRO A 16 -9.89 -9.08 21.77
N PRO A 17 -10.57 -9.05 22.93
CA PRO A 17 -10.30 -9.98 24.03
C PRO A 17 -10.73 -11.40 23.63
N ARG A 18 -9.86 -12.38 23.87
CA ARG A 18 -10.20 -13.80 23.79
C ARG A 18 -10.67 -14.30 25.15
N PRO A 19 -11.72 -15.14 25.21
CA PRO A 19 -12.12 -15.78 26.46
C PRO A 19 -11.06 -16.80 26.88
N HIS A 20 -10.85 -16.90 28.20
CA HIS A 20 -9.98 -17.86 28.82
C HIS A 20 -10.50 -19.28 28.61
N PHE A 21 -9.66 -20.15 28.02
CA PHE A 21 -9.76 -21.59 28.22
C PHE A 21 -8.35 -22.13 28.43
N HIS A 22 -8.03 -22.43 29.68
CA HIS A 22 -6.96 -23.35 30.04
C HIS A 22 -7.46 -24.76 29.74
N LEU A 23 -6.64 -25.60 29.10
CA LEU A 23 -6.04 -26.75 29.79
C LEU A 23 -5.03 -27.47 28.89
N GLU A 24 -3.97 -27.90 29.55
CA GLU A 24 -2.84 -28.70 29.06
C GLU A 24 -3.24 -30.08 28.54
N SER A 25 -2.38 -30.65 27.67
CA SER A 25 -2.15 -32.08 27.36
C SER A 25 -1.89 -32.22 25.84
N ALA A 26 -0.93 -32.96 25.31
CA ALA A 26 0.19 -33.71 25.84
C ALA A 26 1.22 -33.85 24.69
N TYR A 27 2.48 -33.94 25.09
CA TYR A 27 3.61 -34.42 24.31
C TYR A 27 3.30 -35.73 23.58
N VAL A 28 3.65 -35.83 22.29
CA VAL A 28 3.64 -37.09 21.53
C VAL A 28 5.04 -37.37 20.97
N PRO A 29 5.65 -38.55 21.24
CA PRO A 29 7.03 -38.86 20.86
C PRO A 29 7.24 -39.04 19.34
N HIS A 30 8.46 -38.74 18.90
CA HIS A 30 8.97 -39.00 17.55
C HIS A 30 9.14 -40.52 17.34
N GLU A 31 8.41 -41.11 16.40
CA GLU A 31 8.56 -42.51 16.01
C GLU A 31 9.03 -42.67 14.55
N ARG A 32 9.82 -43.73 14.33
CA ARG A 32 10.80 -43.95 13.27
C ARG A 32 10.26 -43.91 11.84
N LEU A 33 11.06 -43.31 10.94
CA LEU A 33 10.91 -43.36 9.48
C LEU A 33 10.91 -44.81 8.97
N GLN A 34 9.87 -45.20 8.23
CA GLN A 34 9.82 -46.41 7.40
C GLN A 34 9.70 -46.04 5.91
N PRO A 35 10.21 -46.89 4.99
CA PRO A 35 10.58 -46.46 3.65
C PRO A 35 9.37 -46.24 2.72
N ALA A 36 9.56 -45.28 1.81
CA ALA A 36 8.58 -44.74 0.90
C ALA A 36 7.95 -45.80 -0.02
N LYS A 37 6.62 -45.98 0.08
CA LYS A 37 5.82 -46.58 -0.99
C LYS A 37 5.60 -45.52 -2.07
N ARG A 38 6.24 -45.70 -3.24
CA ARG A 38 5.94 -44.94 -4.47
C ARG A 38 4.44 -45.05 -4.78
N ARG A 39 3.67 -44.02 -4.40
CA ARG A 39 2.29 -43.85 -4.85
C ARG A 39 2.34 -43.33 -6.29
N ARG A 40 1.87 -44.15 -7.22
CA ARG A 40 1.46 -43.76 -8.58
C ARG A 40 0.65 -42.46 -8.46
N PHE A 41 1.13 -41.36 -9.05
CA PHE A 41 0.34 -40.14 -9.19
C PHE A 41 -0.90 -40.50 -9.99
N LYS A 42 -2.03 -40.67 -9.29
CA LYS A 42 -3.34 -40.72 -9.94
C LYS A 42 -3.49 -39.38 -10.66
N LEU A 43 -3.76 -39.44 -11.96
CA LEU A 43 -4.13 -38.29 -12.79
C LEU A 43 -4.99 -37.33 -11.97
N LEU A 44 -4.52 -36.09 -11.89
CA LEU A 44 -5.06 -34.99 -11.10
C LEU A 44 -6.57 -34.87 -11.37
N ARG A 45 -7.34 -35.41 -10.44
CA ARG A 45 -8.78 -35.24 -10.28
C ARG A 45 -9.04 -33.74 -10.23
N LYS A 46 -9.60 -33.15 -11.31
CA LYS A 46 -9.90 -31.71 -11.51
C LYS A 46 -9.55 -30.88 -10.27
N VAL A 47 -8.26 -30.61 -10.11
CA VAL A 47 -7.75 -29.92 -8.94
C VAL A 47 -8.13 -28.47 -9.18
N ASP A 48 -8.93 -27.89 -8.28
CA ASP A 48 -9.18 -26.45 -8.30
C ASP A 48 -7.81 -25.78 -8.44
N SER A 49 -7.60 -25.05 -9.54
CA SER A 49 -6.26 -24.61 -9.97
C SER A 49 -5.52 -23.83 -8.88
N LEU A 50 -6.26 -23.17 -7.99
CA LEU A 50 -5.74 -22.42 -6.85
C LEU A 50 -5.31 -23.29 -5.65
N SER A 51 -5.90 -24.48 -5.49
CA SER A 51 -5.49 -25.42 -4.43
C SER A 51 -4.08 -25.96 -4.67
N ILE A 52 -3.61 -25.97 -5.92
CA ILE A 52 -2.24 -26.36 -6.27
C ILE A 52 -1.24 -25.48 -5.51
N PHE A 53 -1.41 -24.16 -5.52
CA PHE A 53 -0.53 -23.23 -4.79
C PHE A 53 -0.60 -23.41 -3.27
N ALA A 54 -1.71 -23.92 -2.73
CA ALA A 54 -1.81 -24.26 -1.32
C ALA A 54 -1.05 -25.56 -0.95
N HIS A 55 -0.75 -26.42 -1.93
CA HIS A 55 -0.08 -27.71 -1.74
C HIS A 55 1.38 -27.73 -2.22
N VAL A 56 1.83 -26.70 -2.94
CA VAL A 56 3.23 -26.50 -3.37
C VAL A 56 4.11 -26.12 -2.16
N PRO A 57 5.36 -26.59 -2.07
CA PRO A 57 6.31 -26.15 -1.06
C PRO A 57 6.48 -24.64 -1.05
N VAL A 58 6.63 -24.04 0.13
CA VAL A 58 6.69 -22.58 0.30
C VAL A 58 7.82 -21.95 -0.53
N ASP A 59 8.96 -22.63 -0.67
CA ASP A 59 10.11 -22.12 -1.42
C ASP A 59 9.80 -21.95 -2.92
N ILE A 60 9.15 -22.95 -3.53
CA ILE A 60 8.74 -22.89 -4.93
C ILE A 60 7.65 -21.84 -5.13
N PHE A 61 6.74 -21.71 -4.17
CA PHE A 61 5.74 -20.66 -4.18
C PHE A 61 6.37 -19.26 -4.15
N TYR A 62 7.37 -19.05 -3.30
CA TYR A 62 8.10 -17.77 -3.25
C TYR A 62 8.86 -17.52 -4.54
N GLU A 63 9.55 -18.51 -5.10
CA GLU A 63 10.27 -18.39 -6.37
C GLU A 63 9.34 -17.87 -7.49
N ILE A 64 8.16 -18.48 -7.65
CA ILE A 64 7.16 -18.02 -8.62
C ILE A 64 6.70 -16.59 -8.29
N SER A 65 6.49 -16.32 -7.00
CA SER A 65 6.00 -15.02 -6.54
C SER A 65 6.98 -13.86 -6.79
N LEU A 66 8.29 -14.14 -6.92
CA LEU A 66 9.31 -13.13 -7.21
C LEU A 66 9.08 -12.43 -8.56
N TYR A 67 8.47 -13.13 -9.51
CA TYR A 67 8.24 -12.64 -10.87
C TYR A 67 6.86 -12.00 -11.06
N LEU A 68 6.02 -11.98 -10.02
CA LEU A 68 4.68 -11.42 -10.12
C LEU A 68 4.72 -9.90 -10.11
N HIS A 69 3.71 -9.30 -10.75
CA HIS A 69 3.41 -7.88 -10.58
C HIS A 69 2.89 -7.64 -9.15
N PRO A 70 3.18 -6.48 -8.52
CA PRO A 70 2.70 -6.18 -7.16
C PRO A 70 1.19 -6.28 -6.99
N GLN A 71 0.42 -5.91 -8.02
CA GLN A 71 -1.04 -6.02 -8.01
C GLN A 71 -1.50 -7.48 -7.95
N ASP A 72 -0.84 -8.38 -8.69
CA ASP A 72 -1.18 -9.80 -8.67
C ASP A 72 -0.82 -10.41 -7.32
N LEU A 73 0.32 -10.00 -6.74
CA LEU A 73 0.73 -10.44 -5.41
C LEU A 73 -0.25 -9.98 -4.32
N LEU A 74 -0.79 -8.76 -4.42
CA LEU A 74 -1.88 -8.28 -3.57
C LEU A 74 -3.14 -9.13 -3.72
N ASN A 75 -3.59 -9.36 -4.96
CA ASN A 75 -4.76 -10.19 -5.24
C ASN A 75 -4.60 -11.61 -4.71
N LEU A 76 -3.42 -12.20 -4.90
CA LEU A 76 -3.06 -13.52 -4.41
C LEU A 76 -3.11 -13.59 -2.89
N SER A 77 -2.57 -12.59 -2.19
CA SER A 77 -2.61 -12.48 -0.73
C SER A 77 -4.04 -12.35 -0.16
N ARG A 78 -5.01 -11.91 -0.97
CA ARG A 78 -6.41 -11.74 -0.59
C ARG A 78 -7.30 -12.92 -0.96
N SER A 79 -6.83 -13.79 -1.85
CA SER A 79 -7.60 -14.91 -2.40
C SER A 79 -7.90 -16.02 -1.37
N THR A 80 -6.92 -16.40 -0.55
CA THR A 80 -7.08 -17.45 0.48
C THR A 80 -6.35 -17.09 1.77
N ARG A 81 -6.84 -17.63 2.89
CA ARG A 81 -6.22 -17.42 4.21
C ARG A 81 -4.76 -17.88 4.27
N ARG A 82 -4.44 -19.03 3.67
CA ARG A 82 -3.07 -19.58 3.67
C ARG A 82 -2.10 -18.67 2.92
N LEU A 83 -2.50 -18.19 1.73
CA LEU A 83 -1.66 -17.28 0.94
C LEU A 83 -1.44 -15.95 1.65
N ARG A 84 -2.48 -15.44 2.33
CA ARG A 84 -2.35 -14.28 3.21
C ARG A 84 -1.32 -14.52 4.32
N GLU A 85 -1.42 -15.66 5.02
CA GLU A 85 -0.52 -16.04 6.10
C GLU A 85 0.94 -16.24 5.64
N LEU A 86 1.18 -16.61 4.39
CA LEU A 86 2.53 -16.68 3.82
C LEU A 86 3.05 -15.29 3.43
N LEU A 87 2.29 -14.57 2.61
CA LEU A 87 2.74 -13.31 1.99
C LEU A 87 2.74 -12.11 2.94
N MET A 88 1.90 -12.08 3.96
CA MET A 88 1.80 -10.96 4.90
C MET A 88 2.68 -11.14 6.15
N THR A 89 3.82 -11.82 5.99
CA THR A 89 4.81 -12.02 7.05
C THR A 89 6.11 -11.30 6.73
N ARG A 90 6.89 -11.01 7.78
CA ARG A 90 8.22 -10.39 7.61
C ARG A 90 9.16 -11.24 6.75
N ASN A 91 9.03 -12.56 6.81
CA ASN A 91 9.85 -13.49 6.03
C ASN A 91 9.56 -13.40 4.54
N ALA A 92 8.35 -13.02 4.13
CA ALA A 92 8.00 -12.80 2.73
C ALA A 92 8.36 -11.40 2.21
N ARG A 93 9.03 -10.55 3.01
CA ARG A 93 9.40 -9.18 2.60
C ARG A 93 10.20 -9.16 1.29
N PHE A 94 11.14 -10.09 1.12
CA PHE A 94 11.95 -10.16 -0.10
C PHE A 94 11.09 -10.37 -1.35
N VAL A 95 10.00 -11.11 -1.25
CA VAL A 95 9.05 -11.33 -2.36
C VAL A 95 8.40 -10.01 -2.78
N TRP A 96 7.96 -9.21 -1.82
CA TRP A 96 7.37 -7.90 -2.11
C TRP A 96 8.37 -6.90 -2.67
N VAL A 97 9.61 -6.90 -2.15
CA VAL A 97 10.70 -6.07 -2.69
C VAL A 97 10.97 -6.44 -4.15
N SER A 98 11.09 -7.74 -4.45
CA SER A 98 11.29 -8.23 -5.81
C SER A 98 10.11 -7.88 -6.72
N ALA A 99 8.87 -8.13 -6.28
CA ALA A 99 7.68 -7.78 -7.05
C ALA A 99 7.61 -6.28 -7.38
N LEU A 100 7.89 -5.41 -6.41
CA LEU A 100 7.95 -3.95 -6.65
C LEU A 100 9.06 -3.57 -7.62
N SER A 101 10.20 -4.27 -7.59
CA SER A 101 11.32 -4.01 -8.52
C SER A 101 11.05 -4.47 -9.95
N ASN A 102 10.05 -5.32 -10.18
CA ASN A 102 9.61 -5.70 -11.52
C ASN A 102 8.88 -4.57 -12.25
N VAL A 103 8.48 -3.51 -11.53
CA VAL A 103 7.77 -2.36 -12.11
C VAL A 103 8.77 -1.28 -12.49
N GLU A 104 8.83 -0.99 -13.79
CA GLU A 104 9.79 -0.04 -14.34
C GLU A 104 9.53 1.39 -13.81
N GLY A 105 10.62 2.05 -13.39
CA GLY A 105 10.61 3.42 -12.91
C GLY A 105 9.89 3.67 -11.58
N LEU A 106 9.33 2.63 -10.93
CA LEU A 106 8.63 2.79 -9.66
C LEU A 106 9.62 3.25 -8.56
N PRO A 107 9.32 4.34 -7.82
CA PRO A 107 10.15 4.73 -6.69
C PRO A 107 10.26 3.61 -5.66
N ARG A 108 11.43 3.49 -5.03
CA ARG A 108 11.64 2.49 -3.98
C ARG A 108 10.68 2.75 -2.82
N CYS A 109 10.15 1.68 -2.21
CA CYS A 109 9.31 1.78 -1.02
C CYS A 109 9.99 2.66 0.05
N PRO A 110 9.34 3.71 0.54
CA PRO A 110 9.93 4.63 1.50
C PRO A 110 9.98 3.98 2.90
N SER A 111 10.75 4.57 3.81
CA SER A 111 10.96 4.03 5.16
C SER A 111 9.72 4.05 6.05
N ASP A 112 8.74 4.91 5.74
CA ASP A 112 7.48 5.06 6.47
C ASP A 112 6.42 4.02 6.10
N LEU A 113 6.63 3.25 5.03
CA LEU A 113 5.72 2.20 4.56
C LEU A 113 6.41 0.84 4.51
N CYS A 114 5.64 -0.23 4.73
CA CYS A 114 6.08 -1.55 4.32
C CYS A 114 5.70 -1.85 2.86
N GLU A 115 6.39 -2.78 2.23
CA GLU A 115 6.24 -3.07 0.81
C GLU A 115 4.81 -3.48 0.42
N PRO A 116 4.07 -4.32 1.19
CA PRO A 116 2.65 -4.58 0.91
C PRO A 116 1.77 -3.32 0.99
N GLN A 117 2.06 -2.40 1.93
CA GLN A 117 1.31 -1.14 2.04
C GLN A 117 1.58 -0.23 0.86
N PHE A 118 2.85 -0.15 0.43
CA PHE A 118 3.22 0.65 -0.73
C PHE A 118 2.64 0.07 -2.02
N ALA A 119 2.69 -1.26 -2.20
CA ALA A 119 2.01 -1.93 -3.30
C ALA A 119 0.51 -1.61 -3.29
N ASN A 120 -0.15 -1.70 -2.12
CA ASN A 120 -1.57 -1.40 -2.00
C ASN A 120 -1.90 0.05 -2.37
N LEU A 121 -1.08 1.01 -1.92
CA LEU A 121 -1.25 2.42 -2.26
C LEU A 121 -1.11 2.66 -3.77
N SER A 122 -0.06 2.08 -4.37
CA SER A 122 0.32 2.33 -5.76
C SER A 122 -0.62 1.66 -6.76
N PHE A 123 -1.07 0.43 -6.50
CA PHE A 123 -1.73 -0.39 -7.52
C PHE A 123 -3.18 -0.75 -7.22
N ASP A 124 -3.59 -0.81 -5.96
CA ASP A 124 -4.97 -1.19 -5.63
C ASP A 124 -5.92 0.01 -5.82
N GLU A 125 -7.07 -0.17 -6.47
CA GLU A 125 -7.97 0.93 -6.84
C GLU A 125 -9.14 1.13 -5.87
N HIS A 126 -8.95 0.81 -4.58
CA HIS A 126 -10.01 0.92 -3.58
C HIS A 126 -9.80 2.11 -2.65
N CYS A 127 -10.88 2.80 -2.26
CA CYS A 127 -10.81 3.79 -1.20
C CYS A 127 -10.30 3.16 0.10
N HIS A 128 -9.26 3.71 0.72
CA HIS A 128 -8.71 3.18 1.97
C HIS A 128 -9.65 3.35 3.17
N PHE A 129 -10.70 4.17 3.04
CA PHE A 129 -11.66 4.43 4.13
C PHE A 129 -12.95 3.63 4.01
N CYS A 130 -13.53 3.57 2.81
CA CYS A 130 -14.84 2.93 2.58
C CYS A 130 -14.79 1.73 1.63
N LEU A 131 -13.60 1.38 1.11
CA LEU A 131 -13.40 0.30 0.15
C LEU A 131 -14.18 0.44 -1.16
N ALA A 132 -14.70 1.63 -1.47
CA ALA A 132 -15.31 1.90 -2.76
C ALA A 132 -14.30 1.61 -3.89
N PRO A 133 -14.69 0.88 -4.94
CA PRO A 133 -13.78 0.49 -6.02
C PRO A 133 -13.54 1.63 -7.01
N LYS A 134 -12.61 1.43 -7.95
CA LYS A 134 -12.32 2.33 -9.09
C LYS A 134 -11.91 3.74 -8.68
N VAL A 135 -11.30 3.89 -7.52
CA VAL A 135 -10.76 5.18 -7.07
C VAL A 135 -9.38 5.34 -7.69
N LYS A 136 -9.24 6.20 -8.70
CA LYS A 136 -7.93 6.42 -9.35
C LYS A 136 -7.04 7.44 -8.63
N ILE A 137 -7.63 8.31 -7.82
CA ILE A 137 -6.92 9.42 -7.18
C ILE A 137 -6.13 8.90 -5.97
N ILE A 138 -4.80 8.97 -6.07
CA ILE A 138 -3.86 8.71 -4.97
C ILE A 138 -3.43 10.04 -4.37
N LEU A 139 -3.51 10.15 -3.04
CA LEU A 139 -3.05 11.30 -2.28
C LEU A 139 -1.68 10.98 -1.69
N TRP A 140 -0.65 11.06 -2.53
CA TRP A 140 0.71 10.58 -2.20
C TRP A 140 1.30 11.20 -0.94
N ASN A 141 1.15 12.52 -0.78
CA ASN A 141 1.60 13.24 0.43
C ASN A 141 0.95 12.70 1.72
N CYS A 142 -0.24 12.13 1.62
CA CYS A 142 -1.01 11.59 2.73
C CYS A 142 -0.93 10.06 2.83
N ARG A 143 -0.19 9.38 1.93
CA ARG A 143 -0.08 7.92 1.83
C ARG A 143 -1.43 7.19 1.76
N VAL A 144 -2.44 7.79 1.14
CA VAL A 144 -3.79 7.21 1.07
C VAL A 144 -4.43 7.35 -0.31
N ARG A 145 -5.33 6.43 -0.63
CA ARG A 145 -6.27 6.54 -1.75
C ARG A 145 -7.65 6.87 -1.20
N SER A 146 -8.27 7.93 -1.72
CA SER A 146 -9.55 8.43 -1.21
C SER A 146 -10.52 8.72 -2.35
N CYS A 147 -11.75 8.24 -2.22
CA CYS A 147 -12.84 8.76 -3.04
C CYS A 147 -13.21 10.19 -2.60
N SER A 148 -13.94 10.91 -3.45
CA SER A 148 -14.37 12.29 -3.18
C SER A 148 -15.20 12.40 -1.90
N SER A 149 -16.10 11.45 -1.64
CA SER A 149 -16.93 11.47 -0.43
C SER A 149 -16.13 11.27 0.85
N CYS A 150 -15.09 10.42 0.82
CA CYS A 150 -14.18 10.24 1.96
C CYS A 150 -13.20 11.41 2.11
N LEU A 151 -12.83 12.09 1.01
CA LEU A 151 -11.96 13.27 1.08
C LEU A 151 -12.58 14.34 1.99
N PHE A 152 -13.87 14.63 1.83
CA PHE A 152 -14.56 15.63 2.67
C PHE A 152 -14.84 15.18 4.11
N LYS A 153 -14.71 13.89 4.43
CA LYS A 153 -14.95 13.33 5.77
C LYS A 153 -13.68 13.11 6.57
N CYS A 154 -12.62 12.71 5.87
CA CYS A 154 -11.35 12.25 6.45
C CYS A 154 -10.25 13.31 6.35
N PHE A 155 -10.56 14.52 5.90
CA PHE A 155 -9.64 15.64 5.82
C PHE A 155 -10.26 16.90 6.43
N LEU A 156 -9.39 17.77 6.94
CA LEU A 156 -9.74 19.03 7.59
C LEU A 156 -9.38 20.22 6.70
N THR A 157 -10.18 21.27 6.72
CA THR A 157 -9.76 22.59 6.21
C THR A 157 -8.79 23.27 7.18
N ILE A 158 -8.12 24.34 6.74
CA ILE A 158 -7.27 25.15 7.61
C ILE A 158 -8.03 25.70 8.83
N ASP A 159 -9.28 26.12 8.64
CA ASP A 159 -10.13 26.62 9.74
C ASP A 159 -10.46 25.53 10.75
N GLN A 160 -10.81 24.32 10.26
CA GLN A 160 -11.07 23.17 11.12
C GLN A 160 -9.80 22.72 11.85
N LEU A 161 -8.64 22.80 11.19
CA LEU A 161 -7.36 22.50 11.80
C LEU A 161 -7.04 23.50 12.92
N ALA A 162 -7.23 24.80 12.70
CA ALA A 162 -7.00 25.84 13.70
C ALA A 162 -7.89 25.69 14.95
N VAL A 163 -9.09 25.13 14.79
CA VAL A 163 -9.98 24.80 15.92
C VAL A 163 -9.52 23.52 16.64
N ALA A 164 -8.89 22.59 15.92
CA ALA A 164 -8.54 21.27 16.47
C ALA A 164 -7.39 21.29 17.48
N TYR A 165 -6.47 22.26 17.42
CA TYR A 165 -5.32 22.31 18.33
C TYR A 165 -5.33 23.54 19.26
N PRO A 166 -4.81 23.40 20.51
CA PRO A 166 -4.74 24.49 21.47
C PRO A 166 -4.06 25.75 20.91
N LYS A 167 -4.65 26.94 21.16
CA LYS A 167 -4.08 28.24 20.75
C LYS A 167 -2.66 28.51 21.30
N THR A 168 -2.25 27.76 22.32
CA THR A 168 -0.93 27.81 22.94
C THR A 168 0.17 27.18 22.07
N LEU A 169 -0.20 26.41 21.04
CA LEU A 169 0.71 25.83 20.05
C LEU A 169 0.77 26.73 18.82
N ASP A 170 1.68 27.71 18.78
CA ASP A 170 1.85 28.55 17.59
C ASP A 170 2.67 27.81 16.51
N ILE A 171 1.98 27.06 15.66
CA ILE A 171 2.58 26.34 14.54
C ILE A 171 2.57 27.26 13.31
N LEU A 172 3.66 28.01 13.10
CA LEU A 172 3.75 29.03 12.05
C LEU A 172 3.55 28.56 10.59
N LYS A 173 3.52 27.24 10.30
CA LYS A 173 3.26 26.67 8.96
C LYS A 173 2.73 25.23 9.05
N PRO A 174 1.42 25.00 9.26
CA PRO A 174 0.86 23.67 9.42
C PRO A 174 1.13 22.74 8.24
N GLU A 175 1.20 23.28 7.02
CA GLU A 175 1.46 22.56 5.76
C GLU A 175 2.85 21.93 5.71
N THR A 176 3.76 22.35 6.59
CA THR A 176 5.11 21.77 6.67
C THR A 176 5.21 20.61 7.65
N ILE A 177 4.17 20.39 8.46
CA ILE A 177 4.15 19.38 9.54
C ILE A 177 3.10 18.32 9.26
N PHE A 178 1.90 18.75 8.89
CA PHE A 178 0.76 17.87 8.72
C PHE A 178 0.62 17.45 7.25
N PRO A 179 0.43 16.14 6.98
CA PRO A 179 0.13 15.67 5.65
C PRO A 179 -1.07 16.36 5.04
N ASN A 180 -0.90 16.87 3.83
CA ASN A 180 -1.89 17.69 3.17
C ASN A 180 -1.95 17.42 1.66
N VAL A 181 -3.06 17.83 1.07
CA VAL A 181 -3.33 17.81 -0.36
C VAL A 181 -3.98 19.13 -0.77
N THR A 182 -3.64 19.60 -1.97
CA THR A 182 -4.37 20.69 -2.62
C THR A 182 -5.53 20.12 -3.43
N TYR A 183 -6.75 20.45 -3.04
CA TYR A 183 -7.96 20.09 -3.76
C TYR A 183 -8.43 21.27 -4.63
N HIS A 184 -8.46 21.07 -5.95
CA HIS A 184 -9.00 22.05 -6.88
C HIS A 184 -10.50 21.81 -7.06
N ASN A 185 -11.30 22.87 -6.92
CA ASN A 185 -12.73 22.78 -7.20
C ASN A 185 -12.98 22.78 -8.71
N THR A 186 -14.19 22.42 -9.14
CA THR A 186 -14.60 22.45 -10.55
C THR A 186 -14.57 23.86 -11.15
N ASP A 187 -14.65 24.89 -10.31
CA ASP A 187 -14.45 26.29 -10.70
C ASP A 187 -12.95 26.62 -10.73
N SER A 188 -12.37 26.56 -11.93
CA SER A 188 -10.94 26.81 -12.21
C SER A 188 -10.48 28.23 -11.84
N SER A 189 -11.41 29.15 -11.57
CA SER A 189 -11.10 30.54 -11.25
C SER A 189 -10.61 30.74 -9.82
N LYS A 190 -10.85 29.77 -8.92
CA LYS A 190 -10.50 29.86 -7.50
C LYS A 190 -9.24 29.06 -7.18
N PRO A 191 -8.37 29.57 -6.29
CA PRO A 191 -7.22 28.81 -5.83
C PRO A 191 -7.68 27.50 -5.17
N GLY A 192 -6.88 26.44 -5.36
CA GLY A 192 -7.13 25.16 -4.72
C GLY A 192 -7.13 25.30 -3.19
N LYS A 193 -7.99 24.53 -2.53
CA LYS A 193 -8.06 24.50 -1.06
C LYS A 193 -7.12 23.45 -0.51
N VAL A 194 -6.30 23.82 0.47
CA VAL A 194 -5.46 22.87 1.19
C VAL A 194 -6.30 22.11 2.20
N LEU A 195 -6.20 20.79 2.18
CA LEU A 195 -6.87 19.87 3.08
C LEU A 195 -5.85 19.02 3.82
N PHE A 196 -6.02 18.85 5.13
CA PHE A 196 -5.10 18.13 6.01
C PHE A 196 -5.65 16.76 6.38
N TYR A 197 -4.80 15.73 6.37
CA TYR A 197 -5.21 14.37 6.65
C TYR A 197 -5.57 14.17 8.12
N LYS A 198 -6.87 14.06 8.41
CA LYS A 198 -7.44 14.12 9.76
C LYS A 198 -6.87 13.07 10.73
N PRO A 199 -6.79 11.76 10.38
CA PRO A 199 -6.19 10.75 11.26
C PRO A 199 -4.77 11.07 11.69
N GLN A 200 -3.94 11.61 10.79
CA GLN A 200 -2.56 11.96 11.15
C GLN A 200 -2.50 13.18 12.07
N VAL A 201 -3.34 14.19 11.80
CA VAL A 201 -3.49 15.34 12.69
C VAL A 201 -3.86 14.87 14.10
N GLU A 202 -4.89 14.03 14.23
CA GLU A 202 -5.34 13.50 15.53
C GLU A 202 -4.25 12.72 16.27
N LEU A 203 -3.46 11.92 15.55
CA LEU A 203 -2.31 11.22 16.12
C LEU A 203 -1.26 12.20 16.66
N TYR A 204 -0.88 13.21 15.88
CA TYR A 204 0.09 14.22 16.30
C TYR A 204 -0.39 15.07 17.48
N LEU A 205 -1.68 15.39 17.53
CA LEU A 205 -2.25 16.11 18.69
C LEU A 205 -2.23 15.25 19.96
N ARG A 206 -2.45 13.94 19.85
CA ARG A 206 -2.30 13.02 20.99
C ARG A 206 -0.86 12.97 21.48
N GLU A 207 0.11 12.86 20.56
CA GLU A 207 1.53 12.91 20.93
C GLU A 207 1.88 14.19 21.70
N LEU A 208 1.34 15.34 21.28
CA LEU A 208 1.57 16.62 21.96
C LEU A 208 0.91 16.66 23.35
N ALA A 209 -0.32 16.15 23.48
CA ALA A 209 -1.06 16.12 24.75
C ALA A 209 -0.39 15.24 25.83
N GLU A 210 0.30 14.17 25.43
CA GLU A 210 1.03 13.30 26.36
C GLU A 210 2.22 14.01 27.02
N ASN A 211 2.74 15.09 26.42
CA ASN A 211 3.91 15.84 26.88
C ASN A 211 3.57 17.13 27.64
N ASP A 212 2.29 17.37 27.97
CA ASP A 212 1.79 18.65 28.51
C ASP A 212 1.98 18.84 30.03
N ARG A 213 2.73 17.95 30.70
CA ARG A 213 2.91 17.99 32.18
C ARG A 213 4.11 18.81 32.66
N GLU A 214 4.80 19.51 31.76
CA GLU A 214 6.09 20.14 32.05
C GLU A 214 6.02 21.68 32.14
N ASN A 215 7.01 22.26 32.81
CA ASN A 215 7.19 23.71 32.92
C ASN A 215 7.24 24.39 31.53
N GLU A 216 6.80 25.64 31.43
CA GLU A 216 6.57 26.37 30.18
C GLU A 216 7.79 26.49 29.27
N ASP A 217 8.97 26.71 29.85
CA ASP A 217 10.23 26.78 29.11
C ASP A 217 10.60 25.43 28.48
N VAL A 218 10.37 24.34 29.21
CA VAL A 218 10.67 22.98 28.76
C VAL A 218 9.68 22.57 27.68
N ARG A 219 8.39 22.89 27.86
CA ARG A 219 7.32 22.71 26.86
C ARG A 219 7.66 23.40 25.55
N SER A 220 8.12 24.66 25.59
CA SER A 220 8.49 25.43 24.40
C SER A 220 9.69 24.83 23.66
N SER A 221 10.72 24.38 24.40
CA SER A 221 11.88 23.68 23.83
C SER A 221 11.50 22.35 23.16
N MET A 222 10.66 21.56 23.83
CA MET A 222 10.18 20.28 23.31
C MET A 222 9.30 20.45 22.07
N LEU A 223 8.39 21.42 22.09
CA LEU A 223 7.54 21.74 20.94
C LEU A 223 8.39 22.11 19.72
N SER A 224 9.41 22.95 19.89
CA SER A 224 10.32 23.33 18.80
C SER A 224 11.06 22.11 18.22
N LYS A 225 11.59 21.23 19.09
CA LYS A 225 12.24 19.98 18.68
C LYS A 225 11.28 19.04 17.95
N TRP A 226 10.06 18.88 18.47
CA TRP A 226 9.01 18.05 17.87
C TRP A 226 8.61 18.60 16.48
N CYS A 227 8.33 19.90 16.38
CA CYS A 227 8.02 20.57 15.12
C CYS A 227 9.12 20.36 14.09
N LEU A 228 10.40 20.54 14.48
CA LEU A 228 11.53 20.32 13.59
C LEU A 228 11.62 18.85 13.11
N ALA A 229 11.41 17.89 14.00
CA ALA A 229 11.42 16.47 13.65
C ALA A 229 10.30 16.12 12.67
N LYS A 230 9.06 16.59 12.94
CA LYS A 230 7.92 16.34 12.04
C LYS A 230 8.08 17.03 10.69
N ARG A 231 8.64 18.26 10.65
CA ARG A 231 8.97 18.94 9.39
C ARG A 231 9.96 18.15 8.54
N ARG A 232 11.03 17.64 9.15
CA ARG A 232 12.03 16.83 8.42
C ARG A 232 11.41 15.57 7.85
N PHE A 233 10.67 14.84 8.67
CA PHE A 233 9.97 13.64 8.22
C PHE A 233 8.99 13.93 7.07
N TYR A 234 8.16 14.97 7.22
CA TYR A 234 7.18 15.30 6.18
C TYR A 234 7.84 15.81 4.90
N ALA A 235 8.98 16.52 4.99
CA ALA A 235 9.76 16.90 3.81
C ALA A 235 10.25 15.67 3.02
N GLU A 236 10.72 14.62 3.70
CA GLU A 236 11.08 13.35 3.05
C GLU A 236 9.86 12.71 2.36
N VAL A 237 8.70 12.72 3.01
CA VAL A 237 7.44 12.24 2.44
C VAL A 237 7.07 13.02 1.18
N VAL A 238 7.16 14.36 1.19
CA VAL A 238 6.84 15.23 0.05
C VAL A 238 7.77 14.96 -1.13
N VAL A 239 9.08 14.83 -0.90
CA VAL A 239 10.05 14.51 -1.96
C VAL A 239 9.73 13.16 -2.59
N HIS A 240 9.52 12.12 -1.78
CA HIS A 240 9.14 10.80 -2.28
C HIS A 240 7.80 10.83 -3.02
N SER A 241 6.82 11.56 -2.51
CA SER A 241 5.49 11.69 -3.11
C SER A 241 5.55 12.34 -4.49
N ALA A 242 6.39 13.35 -4.68
CA ALA A 242 6.61 13.97 -5.99
C ALA A 242 7.17 12.96 -7.01
N MET A 243 8.08 12.08 -6.60
CA MET A 243 8.59 11.00 -7.46
C MET A 243 7.46 10.02 -7.84
N CYS A 244 6.61 9.63 -6.89
CA CYS A 244 5.47 8.76 -7.16
C CYS A 244 4.43 9.40 -8.07
N GLU A 245 4.14 10.69 -7.90
CA GLU A 245 3.25 11.44 -8.79
C GLU A 245 3.79 11.49 -10.21
N GLN A 246 5.07 11.76 -10.37
CA GLN A 246 5.72 11.79 -11.68
C GLN A 246 5.65 10.41 -12.35
N TRP A 247 5.98 9.35 -11.62
CA TRP A 247 5.86 7.97 -12.09
C TRP A 247 4.43 7.64 -12.50
N SER A 248 3.45 7.89 -11.62
CA SER A 248 2.04 7.60 -11.89
C SER A 248 1.53 8.32 -13.14
N ARG A 249 1.88 9.60 -13.32
CA ARG A 249 1.50 10.37 -14.51
C ARG A 249 2.12 9.79 -15.77
N TYR A 250 3.39 9.40 -15.74
CA TYR A 250 4.05 8.81 -16.92
C TYR A 250 3.31 7.54 -17.38
N TRP A 251 2.99 6.65 -16.43
CA TRP A 251 2.35 5.37 -16.76
C TRP A 251 0.88 5.51 -17.16
N ASP A 252 0.12 6.43 -16.55
CA ASP A 252 -1.25 6.75 -17.00
C ASP A 252 -1.29 7.18 -18.49
N HIS A 253 -0.31 7.98 -18.94
CA HIS A 253 -0.21 8.38 -20.34
C HIS A 253 0.26 7.23 -21.25
N SER A 254 1.13 6.36 -20.74
CA SER A 254 1.62 5.20 -21.50
C SER A 254 0.54 4.14 -21.74
N GLU A 255 -0.32 3.87 -20.75
CA GLU A 255 -1.43 2.92 -20.89
C GLU A 255 -2.46 3.42 -21.89
N THR A 256 -2.83 4.70 -21.83
CA THR A 256 -3.76 5.30 -22.81
C THR A 256 -3.17 5.30 -24.22
N SER A 257 -1.87 5.55 -24.37
CA SER A 257 -1.18 5.48 -25.66
C SER A 257 -1.11 4.04 -26.18
N CYS A 258 -0.74 3.06 -25.35
CA CYS A 258 -0.65 1.64 -25.74
C CYS A 258 -2.01 1.07 -26.11
N GLN A 259 -3.08 1.38 -25.37
CA GLN A 259 -4.44 0.96 -25.73
C GLN A 259 -4.87 1.48 -27.11
N PHE A 260 -4.47 2.70 -27.47
CA PHE A 260 -4.74 3.27 -28.79
C PHE A 260 -3.96 2.52 -29.89
N TYR A 261 -2.68 2.21 -29.65
CA TYR A 261 -1.86 1.45 -30.60
C TYR A 261 -2.31 -0.01 -30.74
N ASP A 262 -2.69 -0.69 -29.66
CA ASP A 262 -3.22 -2.05 -29.69
C ASP A 262 -4.56 -2.11 -30.44
N PHE A 263 -5.44 -1.13 -30.24
CA PHE A 263 -6.68 -1.03 -30.99
C PHE A 263 -6.42 -0.77 -32.49
N ALA A 264 -5.52 0.16 -32.81
CA ALA A 264 -5.16 0.44 -34.20
C ALA A 264 -4.51 -0.78 -34.87
N PHE A 265 -3.59 -1.46 -34.17
CA PHE A 265 -2.91 -2.66 -34.66
C PHE A 265 -3.88 -3.82 -34.86
N THR A 266 -4.79 -4.07 -33.92
CA THR A 266 -5.81 -5.12 -34.07
C THR A 266 -6.79 -4.82 -35.21
N VAL A 267 -7.23 -3.58 -35.38
CA VAL A 267 -8.08 -3.17 -36.52
C VAL A 267 -7.33 -3.33 -37.85
N CYS A 268 -6.07 -2.91 -37.93
CA CYS A 268 -5.24 -3.09 -39.11
C CYS A 268 -4.99 -4.57 -39.42
N LEU A 269 -4.70 -5.38 -38.41
CA LEU A 269 -4.48 -6.82 -38.55
C LEU A 269 -5.76 -7.52 -39.02
N VAL A 270 -6.90 -7.22 -38.42
CA VAL A 270 -8.20 -7.76 -38.84
C VAL A 270 -8.55 -7.32 -40.26
N GLY A 271 -8.28 -6.06 -40.62
CA GLY A 271 -8.48 -5.54 -41.97
C GLY A 271 -7.59 -6.23 -43.01
N LEU A 272 -6.31 -6.45 -42.68
CA LEU A 272 -5.37 -7.19 -43.52
C LEU A 272 -5.76 -8.65 -43.67
N LEU A 273 -6.17 -9.31 -42.58
CA LEU A 273 -6.64 -10.69 -42.61
C LEU A 273 -7.92 -10.81 -43.45
N ALA A 274 -8.88 -9.89 -43.30
CA ALA A 274 -10.10 -9.84 -44.10
C ALA A 274 -9.80 -9.59 -45.59
N PHE A 275 -8.82 -8.75 -45.91
CA PHE A 275 -8.37 -8.50 -47.28
C PHE A 275 -7.68 -9.72 -47.89
N LEU A 276 -6.76 -10.34 -47.15
CA LEU A 276 -6.01 -11.52 -47.58
C LEU A 276 -6.89 -12.78 -47.72
N TRP A 277 -8.01 -12.84 -47.01
CA TRP A 277 -8.95 -13.97 -47.06
C TRP A 277 -10.23 -13.67 -47.84
N LYS A 278 -10.31 -12.52 -48.51
CA LYS A 278 -11.48 -12.10 -49.29
C LYS A 278 -11.88 -13.15 -50.34
N ASP A 279 -10.91 -13.80 -50.98
CA ASP A 279 -11.19 -14.78 -52.03
C ASP A 279 -11.62 -16.17 -51.51
N LYS A 280 -11.43 -16.44 -50.21
CA LYS A 280 -11.84 -17.70 -49.56
C LYS A 280 -13.15 -17.63 -48.77
N LEU A 281 -13.65 -16.42 -48.48
CA LEU A 281 -14.88 -16.21 -47.70
C LEU A 281 -16.14 -16.02 -48.54
N PHE A 282 -16.00 -15.82 -49.87
CA PHE A 282 -17.11 -15.52 -50.78
C PHE A 282 -17.34 -16.59 -51.87
N TYR A 283 -16.92 -17.83 -51.63
CA TYR A 283 -17.27 -19.01 -52.44
C TYR A 283 -17.90 -20.10 -51.59
#